data_AF-E4XX41-F1
#
_entry.id   AF-E4XX41-F1
#
_cell.length_a   1.000
_cell.length_b   1.000
_cell.length_c   1.000
_cell.angle_alpha   90.00
_cell.angle_beta   90.00
_cell.angle_gamma   90.00
#
_symmetry.space_group_name_H-M   'P 1'
#
loop_
_entity.id
_entity.type
_entity.pdbx_description
1 polymer ?
#
loop_
_entity_poly.entity_id
_entity_poly.type
_entity_poly.pdbx_seq_one_letter_code
_entity_poly.pdbx_strand_id
1 'polypeptide(L)'
;MTILACENSCPCGADCPTGCVDCPEHPLCADECEDAQLNNNDYKICVNAAIYVFSDVFILVIPSSVDESYLQSGDGSSQISATINAPDNYYAYYAAHALVNGKLHIFGGYYDGTKIARLDDCTLNELTVPLNEERKYGHAALSIENGEKALICFGYSGEIRKTCEIFDGSTTVSTFPANSTHYHGGLGLYKNQPTSVGCFSEKHQKAETLSATGWTALPDHPKRISSHSLVALENQSLLLIGGVDYGNGGVKQTGIWQLKDENWKKIGELLQAAYKGSAIYIGRSIYYFGNVSKAIQRLDFTETEELQKVAQIGNQPSQYYLPVLFQTVPNYCI
;
A
#
# COMPACT_ATOMS: atom_id res chain seq x y z
N MET A 1 -35.67 35.43 -7.01
CA MET A 1 -35.37 34.56 -5.87
C MET A 1 -34.54 33.42 -6.42
N THR A 2 -33.22 33.60 -6.35
CA THR A 2 -32.24 32.66 -6.91
C THR A 2 -32.11 31.51 -5.93
N ILE A 3 -32.31 30.28 -6.39
CA ILE A 3 -32.04 29.07 -5.60
C ILE A 3 -30.53 29.02 -5.40
N LEU A 4 -30.08 29.18 -4.16
CA LEU A 4 -28.68 29.04 -3.78
C LEU A 4 -28.33 27.55 -3.87
N ALA A 5 -27.49 27.17 -4.84
CA ALA A 5 -27.01 25.81 -4.96
C ALA A 5 -25.92 25.59 -3.90
N CYS A 6 -26.15 24.62 -3.00
CA CYS A 6 -25.12 24.19 -2.06
C CYS A 6 -24.06 23.37 -2.83
N GLU A 7 -22.78 23.67 -2.63
CA GLU A 7 -21.67 22.94 -3.27
C GLU A 7 -20.91 22.11 -2.24
N ASN A 8 -20.44 20.93 -2.60
CA ASN A 8 -19.81 20.02 -1.64
C ASN A 8 -18.47 20.55 -1.09
N SER A 9 -17.83 21.50 -1.77
CA SER A 9 -16.61 22.18 -1.33
C SER A 9 -16.86 23.31 -0.34
N CYS A 10 -18.11 23.77 -0.25
CA CYS A 10 -18.55 24.84 0.62
C CYS A 10 -20.03 24.61 0.96
N PRO A 11 -20.36 24.13 2.18
CA PRO A 11 -21.71 23.68 2.54
C PRO A 11 -22.82 24.67 2.16
N CYS A 12 -22.51 25.97 2.15
CA CYS A 12 -23.43 27.04 1.76
C CYS A 12 -22.98 27.94 0.57
N GLY A 13 -22.00 27.54 -0.25
CA GLY A 13 -21.65 28.22 -1.53
C GLY A 13 -20.70 29.43 -1.48
N ALA A 14 -20.59 30.15 -2.60
CA ALA A 14 -19.32 30.59 -3.21
C ALA A 14 -18.34 31.55 -2.49
N ASP A 15 -18.58 32.12 -1.31
CA ASP A 15 -17.57 32.98 -0.62
C ASP A 15 -17.86 33.06 0.89
N CYS A 16 -17.78 31.93 1.61
CA CYS A 16 -18.40 31.69 2.92
C CYS A 16 -17.75 32.41 4.13
N PRO A 17 -18.26 33.57 4.61
CA PRO A 17 -17.74 34.30 5.77
C PRO A 17 -18.57 34.03 7.03
N THR A 18 -19.72 33.33 6.88
CA THR A 18 -20.78 33.17 7.88
C THR A 18 -21.05 31.71 8.25
N GLY A 19 -20.32 30.74 7.68
CA GLY A 19 -20.44 29.33 8.03
C GLY A 19 -21.81 28.73 7.69
N CYS A 20 -22.36 27.92 8.59
CA CYS A 20 -23.57 27.11 8.39
C CYS A 20 -24.91 27.86 8.51
N VAL A 21 -24.89 29.18 8.71
CA VAL A 21 -26.07 30.00 9.04
C VAL A 21 -27.22 29.87 8.02
N ASP A 22 -26.91 29.70 6.74
CA ASP A 22 -27.92 29.64 5.67
C ASP A 22 -28.25 28.20 5.21
N CYS A 23 -27.60 27.19 5.79
CA CYS A 23 -27.79 25.78 5.40
C CYS A 23 -27.78 24.77 6.59
N PRO A 24 -28.63 24.96 7.61
CA PRO A 24 -28.60 24.18 8.85
C PRO A 24 -28.95 22.68 8.67
N GLU A 25 -29.71 22.35 7.63
CA GLU A 25 -30.10 20.97 7.32
C GLU A 25 -29.03 20.22 6.48
N HIS A 26 -27.90 20.87 6.15
CA HIS A 26 -26.85 20.24 5.35
C HIS A 26 -26.09 19.21 6.21
N PRO A 27 -25.77 18.00 5.71
CA PRO A 27 -25.11 16.95 6.49
C PRO A 27 -23.74 17.31 7.12
N LEU A 28 -23.14 18.43 6.69
CA LEU A 28 -21.87 18.97 7.20
C LEU A 28 -22.06 20.00 8.33
N CYS A 29 -23.29 20.43 8.59
CA CYS A 29 -23.65 21.46 9.56
C CYS A 29 -24.29 20.86 10.82
N ALA A 30 -23.84 19.69 11.24
CA ALA A 30 -24.22 19.14 12.55
C ALA A 30 -23.74 20.08 13.67
N ASP A 31 -24.53 20.21 14.75
CA ASP A 31 -24.36 21.16 15.87
C ASP A 31 -22.92 21.26 16.44
N GLU A 32 -22.09 20.23 16.26
CA GLU A 32 -20.70 20.15 16.76
C GLU A 32 -19.69 20.96 15.92
N CYS A 33 -20.05 21.47 14.74
CA CYS A 33 -19.14 22.13 13.80
C CYS A 33 -19.49 23.60 13.50
N GLU A 34 -20.35 24.25 14.31
CA GLU A 34 -20.84 25.62 14.07
C GLU A 34 -19.78 26.72 14.28
N ASP A 35 -18.76 26.49 15.13
CA ASP A 35 -17.74 27.49 15.46
C ASP A 35 -16.44 27.30 14.65
N ALA A 36 -16.35 27.95 13.49
CA ALA A 36 -15.18 27.96 12.61
C ALA A 36 -14.00 28.81 13.14
N GLN A 37 -13.54 28.52 14.36
CA GLN A 37 -12.29 29.05 14.89
C GLN A 37 -11.20 27.98 14.85
N LEU A 38 -10.07 28.28 14.19
CA LEU A 38 -8.90 27.39 14.02
C LEU A 38 -8.28 26.88 15.35
N ASN A 39 -8.71 27.43 16.47
CA ASN A 39 -8.28 27.15 17.83
C ASN A 39 -9.33 26.35 18.64
N ASN A 40 -10.51 26.07 18.07
CA ASN A 40 -11.49 25.15 18.64
C ASN A 40 -11.07 23.69 18.32
N ASN A 41 -11.01 22.85 19.35
CA ASN A 41 -10.60 21.46 19.21
C ASN A 41 -11.67 20.63 18.48
N ASP A 42 -12.94 20.94 18.67
CA ASP A 42 -14.07 20.25 18.05
C ASP A 42 -14.13 20.58 16.54
N TYR A 43 -13.89 21.86 16.19
CA TYR A 43 -13.71 22.26 14.79
C TYR A 43 -12.50 21.58 14.12
N LYS A 44 -11.37 21.43 14.82
CA LYS A 44 -10.22 20.65 14.29
C LYS A 44 -10.56 19.18 14.09
N ILE A 45 -11.35 18.59 14.97
CA ILE A 45 -11.84 17.21 14.82
C ILE A 45 -12.77 17.12 13.61
N CYS A 46 -13.71 18.07 13.43
CA CYS A 46 -14.57 18.14 12.26
C CYS A 46 -13.78 18.35 10.96
N VAL A 47 -12.80 19.26 10.95
CA VAL A 47 -11.94 19.53 9.77
C VAL A 47 -11.07 18.33 9.45
N ASN A 48 -10.50 17.65 10.46
CA ASN A 48 -9.78 16.40 10.22
C ASN A 48 -10.75 15.33 9.70
N ALA A 49 -11.91 15.13 10.33
CA ALA A 49 -12.90 14.18 9.84
C ALA A 49 -13.36 14.50 8.41
N ALA A 50 -13.57 15.76 8.07
CA ALA A 50 -13.93 16.22 6.74
C ALA A 50 -12.77 16.07 5.75
N ILE A 51 -11.52 16.38 6.11
CA ILE A 51 -10.33 16.11 5.27
C ILE A 51 -10.17 14.60 5.04
N TYR A 52 -10.45 13.76 6.05
CA TYR A 52 -10.42 12.30 5.93
C TYR A 52 -11.60 11.75 5.10
N VAL A 53 -12.74 12.44 5.05
CA VAL A 53 -13.93 12.05 4.27
C VAL A 53 -13.92 12.65 2.84
N PHE A 54 -13.24 13.79 2.63
CA PHE A 54 -13.24 14.58 1.38
C PHE A 54 -11.86 14.77 0.73
N SER A 55 -10.77 14.21 1.25
CA SER A 55 -9.60 14.04 0.39
C SER A 55 -10.00 12.99 -0.64
N ASP A 56 -10.27 13.42 -1.87
CA ASP A 56 -10.43 12.47 -2.98
C ASP A 56 -9.18 11.61 -3.01
N VAL A 57 -9.30 10.36 -2.57
CA VAL A 57 -8.17 9.43 -2.57
C VAL A 57 -7.86 9.12 -4.03
N PHE A 58 -6.69 9.51 -4.50
CA PHE A 58 -6.18 9.09 -5.80
C PHE A 58 -4.96 8.21 -5.62
N ILE A 59 -4.97 7.10 -6.35
CA ILE A 59 -3.89 6.11 -6.31
C ILE A 59 -3.33 6.01 -7.72
N LEU A 60 -2.09 6.45 -7.89
CA LEU A 60 -1.31 6.15 -9.07
C LEU A 60 -0.95 4.67 -9.08
N VAL A 61 -1.29 4.02 -10.18
CA VAL A 61 -0.99 2.62 -10.46
C VAL A 61 0.00 2.59 -11.62
N ILE A 62 1.23 2.12 -11.36
CA ILE A 62 2.24 1.88 -12.40
C ILE A 62 2.38 0.36 -12.55
N PRO A 63 1.80 -0.25 -13.60
CA PRO A 63 1.91 -1.69 -13.81
C PRO A 63 3.27 -2.05 -14.44
N SER A 64 3.41 -3.29 -14.91
CA SER A 64 4.64 -3.75 -15.55
C SER A 64 5.03 -2.95 -16.80
N SER A 65 4.04 -2.38 -17.49
CA SER A 65 4.15 -1.55 -18.68
C SER A 65 3.81 -0.11 -18.26
N VAL A 66 4.76 0.82 -18.24
CA VAL A 66 4.51 2.18 -17.72
C VAL A 66 3.52 2.96 -18.57
N ASP A 67 3.38 2.63 -19.86
CA ASP A 67 2.36 3.23 -20.76
C ASP A 67 0.92 2.86 -20.37
N GLU A 68 0.74 1.82 -19.54
CA GLU A 68 -0.56 1.39 -19.02
C GLU A 68 -0.86 1.99 -17.64
N SER A 69 -0.09 3.00 -17.21
CA SER A 69 -0.31 3.66 -15.93
C SER A 69 -1.62 4.43 -15.88
N TYR A 70 -2.22 4.49 -14.70
CA TYR A 70 -3.49 5.17 -14.49
C TYR A 70 -3.66 5.64 -13.05
N LEU A 71 -4.51 6.64 -12.85
CA LEU A 71 -5.03 7.06 -11.56
C LEU A 71 -6.35 6.36 -11.26
N GLN A 72 -6.47 5.82 -10.06
CA GLN A 72 -7.70 5.23 -9.52
C GLN A 72 -8.24 6.10 -8.40
N SER A 73 -9.49 6.53 -8.47
CA SER A 73 -10.16 7.15 -7.32
C SER A 73 -10.52 6.10 -6.27
N GLY A 74 -10.45 6.45 -4.99
CA GLY A 74 -10.69 5.54 -3.86
C GLY A 74 -12.16 5.17 -3.62
N ASP A 75 -13.08 5.84 -4.28
CA ASP A 75 -14.49 5.45 -4.34
C ASP A 75 -14.81 4.55 -5.54
N GLY A 76 -13.89 4.46 -6.51
CA GLY A 76 -14.10 3.71 -7.75
C GLY A 76 -14.77 4.48 -8.89
N SER A 77 -15.18 5.73 -8.67
CA SER A 77 -15.94 6.52 -9.65
C SER A 77 -15.12 6.96 -10.86
N SER A 78 -13.80 7.02 -10.73
CA SER A 78 -12.89 7.53 -11.75
C SER A 78 -11.66 6.65 -11.94
N GLN A 79 -11.31 6.44 -13.21
CA GLN A 79 -10.08 5.80 -13.64
C GLN A 79 -9.57 6.54 -14.87
N ILE A 80 -8.40 7.17 -14.76
CA ILE A 80 -7.87 8.06 -15.81
C ILE A 80 -6.45 7.65 -16.15
N SER A 81 -6.11 7.59 -17.44
CA SER A 81 -4.74 7.31 -17.88
C SER A 81 -3.74 8.31 -17.29
N ALA A 82 -2.57 7.82 -16.92
CA ALA A 82 -1.44 8.62 -16.46
C ALA A 82 -0.24 8.36 -17.37
N THR A 83 0.49 9.40 -17.72
CA THR A 83 1.69 9.34 -18.54
C THR A 83 2.92 9.29 -17.64
N ILE A 84 3.58 8.13 -17.57
CA ILE A 84 4.82 7.93 -16.83
C ILE A 84 5.97 7.74 -17.83
N ASN A 85 6.96 8.62 -17.76
CA ASN A 85 8.15 8.52 -18.59
C ASN A 85 9.16 7.57 -17.92
N ALA A 86 9.73 6.65 -18.69
CA ALA A 86 10.81 5.78 -18.24
C ALA A 86 11.75 5.45 -19.41
N PRO A 87 12.98 4.97 -19.14
CA PRO A 87 13.91 4.55 -20.20
C PRO A 87 13.41 3.40 -21.07
N ASP A 88 12.53 2.55 -20.55
CA ASP A 88 11.91 1.42 -21.24
C ASP A 88 10.47 1.23 -20.75
N ASN A 89 9.59 0.69 -21.59
CA ASN A 89 8.20 0.51 -21.21
C ASN A 89 8.04 -0.51 -20.05
N TYR A 90 8.92 -1.50 -19.94
CA TYR A 90 8.89 -2.52 -18.90
C TYR A 90 9.73 -2.17 -17.64
N TYR A 91 10.01 -0.90 -17.41
CA TYR A 91 10.92 -0.46 -16.35
C TYR A 91 10.49 -0.88 -14.92
N ALA A 92 9.18 -0.96 -14.68
CA ALA A 92 8.60 -1.42 -13.41
C ALA A 92 8.41 -2.94 -13.33
N TYR A 93 8.77 -3.71 -14.37
CA TYR A 93 8.53 -5.16 -14.39
C TYR A 93 9.31 -5.89 -13.29
N TYR A 94 8.57 -6.54 -12.39
CA TYR A 94 9.06 -7.18 -11.16
C TYR A 94 9.74 -6.24 -10.14
N ALA A 95 9.67 -4.92 -10.31
CA ALA A 95 10.24 -4.00 -9.35
C ALA A 95 9.42 -3.97 -8.05
N ALA A 96 10.10 -3.88 -6.91
CA ALA A 96 9.45 -3.58 -5.63
C ALA A 96 9.44 -2.06 -5.42
N HIS A 97 8.52 -1.54 -4.61
CA HIS A 97 8.41 -0.10 -4.38
C HIS A 97 8.30 0.24 -2.89
N ALA A 98 8.83 1.41 -2.53
CA ALA A 98 8.69 2.00 -1.21
C ALA A 98 8.83 3.53 -1.32
N LEU A 99 8.47 4.22 -0.24
CA LEU A 99 8.71 5.65 -0.09
C LEU A 99 10.00 5.88 0.68
N VAL A 100 10.80 6.83 0.21
CA VAL A 100 11.99 7.32 0.90
C VAL A 100 11.95 8.84 0.88
N ASN A 101 11.91 9.46 2.05
CA ASN A 101 11.69 10.89 2.26
C ASN A 101 10.47 11.42 1.49
N GLY A 102 9.36 10.68 1.56
CA GLY A 102 8.11 11.02 0.87
C GLY A 102 8.12 10.84 -0.64
N LYS A 103 9.23 10.39 -1.23
CA LYS A 103 9.35 10.16 -2.68
C LYS A 103 9.22 8.69 -3.04
N LEU A 104 8.47 8.40 -4.10
CA LEU A 104 8.31 7.05 -4.62
C LEU A 104 9.60 6.55 -5.28
N HIS A 105 10.08 5.41 -4.82
CA HIS A 105 11.20 4.69 -5.41
C HIS A 105 10.77 3.28 -5.83
N ILE A 106 11.38 2.80 -6.90
CA ILE A 106 11.33 1.41 -7.34
C ILE A 106 12.73 0.79 -7.26
N PHE A 107 12.78 -0.49 -6.87
CA PHE A 107 14.01 -1.21 -6.55
C PHE A 107 14.06 -2.53 -7.33
N GLY A 108 15.20 -2.79 -7.97
CA GLY A 108 15.45 -3.99 -8.76
C GLY A 108 14.46 -4.16 -9.91
N GLY A 109 14.21 -5.41 -10.31
CA GLY A 109 13.34 -5.77 -11.43
C GLY A 109 14.04 -6.63 -12.48
N TYR A 110 13.28 -7.11 -13.47
CA TYR A 110 13.74 -8.18 -14.36
C TYR A 110 14.96 -7.81 -15.21
N TYR A 111 14.93 -6.62 -15.82
CA TYR A 111 15.97 -6.18 -16.76
C TYR A 111 17.20 -5.59 -16.05
N ASP A 112 17.00 -4.99 -14.89
CA ASP A 112 18.07 -4.53 -14.00
C ASP A 112 17.68 -4.85 -12.55
N GLY A 113 18.36 -5.87 -12.00
CA GLY A 113 18.12 -6.33 -10.63
C GLY A 113 18.76 -5.44 -9.57
N THR A 114 19.64 -4.53 -9.95
CA THR A 114 20.36 -3.64 -9.04
C THR A 114 19.87 -2.21 -9.06
N LYS A 115 19.00 -1.84 -10.01
CA LYS A 115 18.56 -0.45 -10.14
C LYS A 115 17.82 0.07 -8.91
N ILE A 116 18.01 1.36 -8.68
CA ILE A 116 17.15 2.17 -7.84
C ILE A 116 16.69 3.34 -8.71
N ALA A 117 15.39 3.49 -8.89
CA ALA A 117 14.84 4.62 -9.63
C ALA A 117 13.80 5.37 -8.80
N ARG A 118 13.72 6.68 -8.99
CA ARG A 118 12.83 7.58 -8.26
C ARG A 118 11.86 8.23 -9.24
N LEU A 119 10.60 8.32 -8.86
CA LEU A 119 9.63 9.10 -9.62
C LEU A 119 9.77 10.59 -9.27
N ASP A 120 10.23 11.40 -10.22
CA ASP A 120 10.19 12.86 -10.15
C ASP A 120 9.51 13.39 -11.40
N ASP A 121 8.58 14.34 -11.24
CA ASP A 121 7.87 15.00 -12.35
C ASP A 121 7.40 14.01 -13.43
N CYS A 122 6.70 12.95 -12.98
CA CYS A 122 6.16 11.89 -13.83
C CYS A 122 7.20 11.07 -14.61
N THR A 123 8.47 11.13 -14.20
CA THR A 123 9.59 10.43 -14.84
C THR A 123 10.31 9.53 -13.84
N LEU A 124 10.49 8.26 -14.17
CA LEU A 124 11.30 7.32 -13.40
C LEU A 124 12.78 7.54 -13.74
N ASN A 125 13.47 8.26 -12.87
CA ASN A 125 14.88 8.59 -12.98
C ASN A 125 15.73 7.58 -12.22
N GLU A 126 16.64 6.91 -12.90
CA GLU A 126 17.62 6.03 -12.27
C GLU A 126 18.61 6.83 -11.42
N LEU A 127 18.87 6.34 -10.21
CA LEU A 127 19.86 6.92 -9.31
C LEU A 127 21.21 6.26 -9.54
N THR A 128 22.29 7.01 -9.30
CA THR A 128 23.67 6.51 -9.47
C THR A 128 24.07 5.44 -8.45
N VAL A 129 23.31 5.28 -7.37
CA VAL A 129 23.55 4.31 -6.30
C VAL A 129 22.78 3.01 -6.60
N PRO A 130 23.47 1.87 -6.70
CA PRO A 130 22.82 0.58 -6.94
C PRO A 130 22.43 -0.14 -5.63
N LEU A 131 21.65 -1.19 -5.77
CA LEU A 131 21.50 -2.25 -4.78
C LEU A 131 22.77 -3.11 -4.71
N ASN A 132 23.04 -3.67 -3.53
CA ASN A 132 24.18 -4.57 -3.30
C ASN A 132 23.95 -5.98 -3.87
N GLU A 133 22.69 -6.40 -3.99
CA GLU A 133 22.28 -7.72 -4.47
C GLU A 133 21.38 -7.63 -5.71
N GLU A 134 21.40 -8.66 -6.57
CA GLU A 134 20.49 -8.72 -7.73
C GLU A 134 19.06 -9.09 -7.31
N ARG A 135 18.22 -8.07 -7.17
CA ARG A 135 16.78 -8.18 -6.85
C ARG A 135 15.94 -8.23 -8.13
N LYS A 136 16.10 -9.30 -8.92
CA LYS A 136 15.40 -9.42 -10.22
C LYS A 136 13.89 -9.69 -10.09
N TYR A 137 13.50 -10.52 -9.11
CA TYR A 137 12.11 -10.90 -8.89
C TYR A 137 11.90 -11.54 -7.50
N GLY A 138 10.67 -11.38 -6.99
CA GLY A 138 10.19 -11.94 -5.73
C GLY A 138 10.86 -11.42 -4.46
N HIS A 139 11.61 -10.34 -4.59
CA HIS A 139 11.98 -9.43 -3.51
C HIS A 139 10.79 -8.56 -3.09
N ALA A 140 10.97 -7.84 -1.99
CA ALA A 140 10.02 -6.86 -1.49
C ALA A 140 10.77 -5.61 -1.00
N ALA A 141 10.07 -4.48 -0.98
CA ALA A 141 10.55 -3.23 -0.42
C ALA A 141 9.52 -2.69 0.58
N LEU A 142 10.00 -2.01 1.62
CA LEU A 142 9.17 -1.44 2.67
C LEU A 142 9.75 -0.13 3.17
N SER A 143 8.94 0.91 3.26
CA SER A 143 9.31 2.15 3.95
C SER A 143 9.49 1.88 5.45
N ILE A 144 10.65 2.21 6.00
CA ILE A 144 10.98 2.06 7.43
C ILE A 144 11.37 3.41 8.02
N GLU A 145 11.50 3.49 9.34
CA GLU A 145 11.91 4.71 10.04
C GLU A 145 11.05 5.92 9.62
N ASN A 146 9.72 5.76 9.68
CA ASN A 146 8.74 6.77 9.25
C ASN A 146 8.90 7.24 7.80
N GLY A 147 9.45 6.38 6.94
CA GLY A 147 9.65 6.68 5.52
C GLY A 147 10.94 7.42 5.22
N GLU A 148 11.85 7.59 6.19
CA GLU A 148 13.19 8.14 5.92
C GLU A 148 14.06 7.18 5.10
N LYS A 149 13.79 5.87 5.20
CA LYS A 149 14.58 4.82 4.53
C LYS A 149 13.66 3.73 3.94
N ALA A 150 14.21 2.92 3.06
CA ALA A 150 13.58 1.70 2.58
C ALA A 150 14.40 0.47 2.97
N LEU A 151 13.72 -0.58 3.43
CA LEU A 151 14.26 -1.94 3.55
C LEU A 151 13.93 -2.72 2.28
N ILE A 152 14.93 -3.31 1.65
CA ILE A 152 14.79 -4.16 0.46
C ILE A 152 15.30 -5.55 0.82
N CYS A 153 14.46 -6.57 0.65
CA CYS A 153 14.79 -7.94 1.06
C CYS A 153 14.42 -8.97 0.01
N PHE A 154 15.07 -10.14 0.13
CA PHE A 154 14.76 -11.37 -0.57
C PHE A 154 15.05 -11.32 -2.08
N GLY A 155 14.91 -12.46 -2.76
CA GLY A 155 15.16 -12.57 -4.18
C GLY A 155 14.91 -14.00 -4.62
N TYR A 156 15.40 -14.36 -5.81
CA TYR A 156 14.95 -15.59 -6.44
C TYR A 156 15.60 -16.88 -5.91
N SER A 157 16.90 -16.88 -5.69
CA SER A 157 17.67 -18.12 -5.49
C SER A 157 18.80 -17.95 -4.48
N GLY A 158 19.26 -19.08 -3.94
CA GLY A 158 20.35 -19.14 -2.97
C GLY A 158 20.10 -18.28 -1.73
N GLU A 159 21.18 -17.68 -1.23
CA GLU A 159 21.17 -16.85 -0.02
C GLU A 159 20.43 -15.53 -0.20
N ILE A 160 20.28 -15.02 -1.43
CA ILE A 160 19.56 -13.76 -1.71
C ILE A 160 18.10 -13.86 -1.25
N ARG A 161 17.52 -15.06 -1.12
CA ARG A 161 16.19 -15.29 -0.53
C ARG A 161 16.06 -14.88 0.95
N LYS A 162 17.18 -14.57 1.61
CA LYS A 162 17.26 -14.17 3.02
C LYS A 162 17.87 -12.78 3.22
N THR A 163 18.78 -12.36 2.34
CA THR A 163 19.51 -11.10 2.52
C THR A 163 18.59 -9.89 2.40
N CYS A 164 18.99 -8.83 3.10
CA CYS A 164 18.33 -7.55 3.11
C CYS A 164 19.35 -6.41 3.03
N GLU A 165 18.90 -5.26 2.56
CA GLU A 165 19.66 -4.03 2.48
C GLU A 165 18.77 -2.82 2.76
N ILE A 166 19.37 -1.74 3.24
CA ILE A 166 18.69 -0.48 3.59
C ILE A 166 19.19 0.60 2.64
N PHE A 167 18.25 1.30 2.02
CA PHE A 167 18.51 2.49 1.22
C PHE A 167 18.01 3.73 1.95
N ASP A 168 18.88 4.71 2.17
CA ASP A 168 18.57 5.95 2.92
C ASP A 168 18.25 7.18 2.03
N GLY A 169 18.17 6.97 0.71
CA GLY A 169 18.03 8.06 -0.27
C GLY A 169 19.34 8.41 -0.97
N SER A 170 20.49 7.96 -0.44
CA SER A 170 21.82 8.27 -0.97
C SER A 170 22.78 7.08 -1.00
N THR A 171 22.66 6.15 -0.04
CA THR A 171 23.53 4.98 0.10
C THR A 171 22.72 3.71 0.32
N THR A 172 23.28 2.58 -0.07
CA THR A 172 22.72 1.25 0.16
C THR A 172 23.66 0.44 1.03
N VAL A 173 23.17 -0.05 2.17
CA VAL A 173 23.95 -0.85 3.13
C VAL A 173 23.27 -2.19 3.43
N SER A 174 24.03 -3.28 3.46
CA SER A 174 23.49 -4.59 3.88
C SER A 174 23.07 -4.57 5.35
N THR A 175 22.03 -5.36 5.67
CA THR A 175 21.58 -5.59 7.06
C THR A 175 21.42 -7.09 7.32
N PHE A 176 20.91 -7.45 8.50
CA PHE A 176 20.77 -8.84 8.93
C PHE A 176 19.94 -9.67 7.93
N PRO A 177 20.41 -10.87 7.54
CA PRO A 177 19.60 -11.79 6.75
C PRO A 177 18.52 -12.44 7.62
N ALA A 178 17.38 -12.74 7.03
CA ALA A 178 16.33 -13.54 7.67
C ALA A 178 16.82 -14.96 8.00
N ASN A 179 16.26 -15.60 9.04
CA ASN A 179 16.67 -16.97 9.38
C ASN A 179 16.07 -17.97 8.38
N SER A 180 14.87 -17.69 7.88
CA SER A 180 14.13 -18.43 6.86
C SER A 180 14.12 -17.66 5.55
N THR A 181 13.91 -18.38 4.46
CA THR A 181 13.73 -17.77 3.14
C THR A 181 12.35 -17.14 3.01
N HIS A 182 12.23 -16.04 2.26
CA HIS A 182 10.95 -15.35 2.04
C HIS A 182 10.74 -14.92 0.58
N TYR A 183 11.09 -15.76 -0.40
CA TYR A 183 10.80 -15.51 -1.82
C TYR A 183 9.27 -15.38 -2.04
N HIS A 184 8.80 -14.22 -2.50
CA HIS A 184 7.38 -13.83 -2.52
C HIS A 184 6.68 -13.84 -1.14
N GLY A 185 7.41 -13.61 -0.05
CA GLY A 185 6.86 -13.49 1.31
C GLY A 185 6.39 -12.08 1.70
N GLY A 186 6.71 -11.07 0.87
CA GLY A 186 6.34 -9.68 1.14
C GLY A 186 7.07 -9.07 2.34
N LEU A 187 6.83 -7.78 2.56
CA LEU A 187 7.26 -7.04 3.75
C LEU A 187 6.10 -6.15 4.23
N GLY A 188 5.94 -6.05 5.54
CA GLY A 188 5.02 -5.11 6.21
C GLY A 188 5.53 -4.75 7.61
N LEU A 189 4.78 -3.97 8.37
CA LEU A 189 5.13 -3.65 9.76
C LEU A 189 4.21 -4.37 10.75
N TYR A 190 4.80 -5.00 11.76
CA TYR A 190 4.11 -5.53 12.93
C TYR A 190 4.78 -4.94 14.17
N LYS A 191 4.02 -4.32 15.09
CA LYS A 191 4.62 -3.58 16.23
C LYS A 191 5.71 -2.60 15.78
N ASN A 192 5.48 -1.92 14.66
CA ASN A 192 6.40 -0.99 14.00
C ASN A 192 7.75 -1.59 13.57
N GLN A 193 7.85 -2.92 13.47
CA GLN A 193 9.05 -3.63 13.02
C GLN A 193 8.82 -4.33 11.68
N PRO A 194 9.79 -4.27 10.73
CA PRO A 194 9.68 -4.98 9.46
C PRO A 194 9.42 -6.46 9.68
N THR A 195 8.46 -7.01 8.94
CA THR A 195 7.96 -8.37 9.14
C THR A 195 7.69 -9.02 7.79
N SER A 196 8.03 -10.31 7.68
CA SER A 196 7.78 -11.12 6.48
C SER A 196 7.12 -12.44 6.85
N VAL A 197 6.35 -13.00 5.91
CA VAL A 197 5.57 -14.22 6.12
C VAL A 197 5.70 -15.14 4.92
N GLY A 198 6.04 -16.40 5.17
CA GLY A 198 5.99 -17.48 4.19
C GLY A 198 6.99 -17.36 3.04
N CYS A 199 6.97 -18.35 2.15
CA CYS A 199 7.90 -18.48 1.03
C CYS A 199 7.24 -19.30 -0.08
N PHE A 200 7.47 -18.92 -1.34
CA PHE A 200 6.95 -19.64 -2.50
C PHE A 200 7.71 -20.96 -2.74
N SER A 201 9.04 -20.97 -2.58
CA SER A 201 9.86 -22.13 -2.95
C SER A 201 10.04 -23.15 -1.83
N GLU A 202 9.92 -22.74 -0.56
CA GLU A 202 10.21 -23.59 0.59
C GLU A 202 8.96 -24.09 1.32
N LYS A 203 9.07 -25.29 1.93
CA LYS A 203 7.96 -25.98 2.57
C LYS A 203 7.75 -25.58 4.03
N HIS A 204 7.57 -24.28 4.31
CA HIS A 204 7.38 -23.79 5.69
C HIS A 204 6.31 -22.69 5.83
N GLN A 205 5.95 -22.37 7.07
CA GLN A 205 4.91 -21.41 7.46
C GLN A 205 5.46 -20.19 8.21
N LYS A 206 6.79 -20.05 8.19
CA LYS A 206 7.55 -19.10 9.00
C LYS A 206 7.09 -17.67 8.81
N ALA A 207 6.96 -16.95 9.92
CA ALA A 207 6.90 -15.51 9.97
C ALA A 207 8.07 -15.02 10.81
N GLU A 208 8.67 -13.90 10.44
CA GLU A 208 9.82 -13.32 11.14
C GLU A 208 9.70 -11.80 11.16
N THR A 209 10.25 -11.19 12.20
CA THR A 209 10.35 -9.73 12.35
C THR A 209 11.80 -9.30 12.57
N LEU A 210 12.17 -8.16 11.99
CA LEU A 210 13.51 -7.58 12.05
C LEU A 210 13.57 -6.52 13.16
N SER A 211 14.56 -6.67 14.03
CA SER A 211 14.92 -5.70 15.06
C SER A 211 16.36 -5.20 14.86
N ALA A 212 16.82 -4.30 15.75
CA ALA A 212 18.21 -3.84 15.76
C ALA A 212 19.26 -4.95 15.98
N THR A 213 18.85 -6.12 16.48
CA THR A 213 19.73 -7.28 16.71
C THR A 213 19.56 -8.40 15.68
N GLY A 214 18.74 -8.18 14.66
CA GLY A 214 18.46 -9.15 13.60
C GLY A 214 17.05 -9.72 13.63
N TRP A 215 16.84 -10.74 12.80
CA TRP A 215 15.54 -11.37 12.61
C TRP A 215 15.21 -12.35 13.73
N THR A 216 14.00 -12.26 14.25
CA THR A 216 13.45 -13.17 15.27
C THR A 216 12.15 -13.79 14.78
N ALA A 217 11.91 -15.04 15.19
CA ALA A 217 10.70 -15.77 14.81
C ALA A 217 9.44 -15.14 15.41
N LEU A 218 8.39 -15.10 14.59
CA LEU A 218 7.00 -14.89 15.00
C LEU A 218 6.24 -16.22 14.93
N PRO A 219 5.01 -16.30 15.49
CA PRO A 219 4.14 -17.44 15.29
C PRO A 219 3.98 -17.79 13.80
N ASP A 220 4.13 -19.07 13.48
CA ASP A 220 3.93 -19.57 12.12
C ASP A 220 2.50 -19.26 11.64
N HIS A 221 2.38 -18.84 10.38
CA HIS A 221 1.08 -18.63 9.76
C HIS A 221 0.35 -19.97 9.59
N PRO A 222 -0.98 -20.07 9.81
CA PRO A 222 -1.72 -21.35 9.71
C PRO A 222 -1.72 -22.04 8.35
N LYS A 223 -1.19 -21.38 7.32
CA LYS A 223 -1.10 -21.86 5.93
C LYS A 223 0.31 -21.65 5.41
N ARG A 224 0.78 -22.58 4.56
CA ARG A 224 2.01 -22.38 3.76
C ARG A 224 1.71 -21.40 2.64
N ILE A 225 1.78 -20.12 2.97
CA ILE A 225 1.28 -19.02 2.13
C ILE A 225 2.42 -18.20 1.53
N SER A 226 2.22 -17.70 0.31
CA SER A 226 3.10 -16.70 -0.32
C SER A 226 2.33 -15.91 -1.39
N SER A 227 2.98 -14.95 -2.04
CA SER A 227 2.37 -14.08 -3.06
C SER A 227 1.14 -13.31 -2.56
N HIS A 228 1.09 -13.02 -1.26
CA HIS A 228 0.10 -12.19 -0.60
C HIS A 228 0.61 -10.74 -0.47
N SER A 229 -0.25 -9.84 0.00
CA SER A 229 0.15 -8.50 0.43
C SER A 229 0.19 -8.43 1.96
N LEU A 230 1.17 -7.70 2.49
CA LEU A 230 1.31 -7.41 3.90
C LEU A 230 1.03 -5.92 4.12
N VAL A 231 0.17 -5.59 5.08
CA VAL A 231 -0.23 -4.20 5.36
C VAL A 231 -0.25 -3.97 6.87
N ALA A 232 0.40 -2.91 7.32
CA ALA A 232 0.38 -2.51 8.72
C ALA A 232 -0.88 -1.70 9.04
N LEU A 233 -1.42 -1.87 10.25
CA LEU A 233 -2.52 -1.08 10.79
C LEU A 233 -2.02 -0.15 11.90
N GLU A 234 -2.78 0.92 12.20
CA GLU A 234 -2.42 1.91 13.23
C GLU A 234 -2.40 1.29 14.63
N ASN A 235 -3.20 0.25 14.86
CA ASN A 235 -3.20 -0.53 16.10
C ASN A 235 -2.01 -1.50 16.23
N GLN A 236 -0.97 -1.31 15.40
CA GLN A 236 0.28 -2.09 15.38
C GLN A 236 0.12 -3.57 15.00
N SER A 237 -1.06 -3.98 14.54
CA SER A 237 -1.26 -5.31 13.95
C SER A 237 -0.80 -5.34 12.48
N LEU A 238 -0.58 -6.55 11.98
CA LEU A 238 -0.22 -6.80 10.59
C LEU A 238 -1.34 -7.58 9.92
N LEU A 239 -1.77 -7.12 8.74
CA LEU A 239 -2.66 -7.88 7.87
C LEU A 239 -1.90 -8.63 6.79
N LEU A 240 -2.39 -9.84 6.52
CA LEU A 240 -2.03 -10.64 5.35
C LEU A 240 -3.28 -10.81 4.49
N ILE A 241 -3.19 -10.38 3.24
CA ILE A 241 -4.32 -10.31 2.31
C ILE A 241 -4.06 -11.23 1.11
N GLY A 242 -4.95 -12.20 0.90
CA GLY A 242 -4.90 -13.10 -0.25
C GLY A 242 -3.71 -14.05 -0.23
N GLY A 243 -3.12 -14.29 -1.40
CA GLY A 243 -1.98 -15.20 -1.60
C GLY A 243 -2.37 -16.58 -2.12
N VAL A 244 -1.37 -17.48 -2.12
CA VAL A 244 -1.52 -18.87 -2.57
C VAL A 244 -1.12 -19.80 -1.43
N ASP A 245 -2.00 -20.74 -1.08
CA ASP A 245 -1.76 -21.79 -0.09
C ASP A 245 -1.14 -23.01 -0.77
N TYR A 246 0.18 -23.10 -0.71
CA TYR A 246 0.91 -24.23 -1.28
C TYR A 246 0.74 -25.49 -0.44
N GLY A 247 0.38 -25.38 0.84
CA GLY A 247 0.11 -26.53 1.72
C GLY A 247 -1.09 -27.34 1.24
N ASN A 248 -2.01 -26.67 0.55
CA ASN A 248 -3.22 -27.25 -0.01
C ASN A 248 -3.23 -27.20 -1.55
N GLY A 249 -2.14 -27.63 -2.21
CA GLY A 249 -2.11 -27.77 -3.67
C GLY A 249 -2.05 -26.47 -4.47
N GLY A 250 -1.69 -25.34 -3.85
CA GLY A 250 -1.55 -24.06 -4.56
C GLY A 250 -2.87 -23.32 -4.76
N VAL A 251 -3.81 -23.47 -3.83
CA VAL A 251 -5.13 -22.82 -3.91
C VAL A 251 -5.01 -21.31 -3.66
N LYS A 252 -5.57 -20.51 -4.56
CA LYS A 252 -5.69 -19.05 -4.42
C LYS A 252 -6.59 -18.71 -3.24
N GLN A 253 -6.16 -17.79 -2.38
CA GLN A 253 -6.85 -17.47 -1.14
C GLN A 253 -7.69 -16.19 -1.25
N THR A 254 -8.81 -16.17 -0.54
CA THR A 254 -9.60 -14.97 -0.23
C THR A 254 -9.31 -14.44 1.18
N GLY A 255 -8.67 -15.23 2.05
CA GLY A 255 -8.58 -14.91 3.47
C GLY A 255 -7.87 -13.58 3.75
N ILE A 256 -8.45 -12.82 4.68
CA ILE A 256 -7.84 -11.66 5.33
C ILE A 256 -7.46 -12.12 6.74
N TRP A 257 -6.16 -12.20 7.00
CA TRP A 257 -5.61 -12.64 8.27
C TRP A 257 -4.97 -11.47 9.01
N GLN A 258 -5.08 -11.46 10.32
CA GLN A 258 -4.48 -10.47 11.21
C GLN A 258 -3.53 -11.18 12.17
N LEU A 259 -2.30 -10.67 12.26
CA LEU A 259 -1.38 -10.95 13.35
C LEU A 259 -1.51 -9.83 14.39
N LYS A 260 -2.07 -10.17 15.55
CA LYS A 260 -2.23 -9.27 16.69
C LYS A 260 -1.93 -10.04 17.96
N ASP A 261 -1.20 -9.43 18.88
CA ASP A 261 -0.80 -10.06 20.15
C ASP A 261 -0.18 -11.46 19.97
N GLU A 262 0.70 -11.60 18.96
CA GLU A 262 1.37 -12.87 18.60
C GLU A 262 0.38 -14.01 18.31
N ASN A 263 -0.76 -13.66 17.72
CA ASN A 263 -1.76 -14.63 17.30
C ASN A 263 -2.31 -14.30 15.92
N TRP A 264 -2.37 -15.33 15.06
CA TRP A 264 -2.98 -15.24 13.75
C TRP A 264 -4.47 -15.55 13.80
N LYS A 265 -5.30 -14.61 13.39
CA LYS A 265 -6.74 -14.79 13.25
C LYS A 265 -7.22 -14.41 11.86
N LYS A 266 -8.04 -15.26 11.25
CA LYS A 266 -8.79 -14.88 10.04
C LYS A 266 -9.92 -13.94 10.44
N ILE A 267 -9.89 -12.72 9.94
CA ILE A 267 -10.86 -11.67 10.30
C ILE A 267 -11.89 -11.41 9.19
N GLY A 268 -11.65 -11.93 7.99
CA GLY A 268 -12.57 -11.78 6.87
C GLY A 268 -12.11 -12.47 5.60
N GLU A 269 -12.78 -12.16 4.51
CA GLU A 269 -12.47 -12.65 3.17
C GLU A 269 -12.62 -11.54 2.13
N LEU A 270 -11.72 -11.54 1.15
CA LEU A 270 -11.92 -10.86 -0.12
C LEU A 270 -13.11 -11.46 -0.86
N LEU A 271 -13.82 -10.63 -1.62
CA LEU A 271 -14.92 -11.05 -2.50
C LEU A 271 -14.44 -11.96 -3.64
N GLN A 272 -13.18 -11.81 -4.04
CA GLN A 272 -12.53 -12.64 -5.05
C GLN A 272 -11.15 -13.08 -4.60
N ALA A 273 -10.80 -14.34 -4.87
CA ALA A 273 -9.48 -14.88 -4.54
C ALA A 273 -8.39 -14.10 -5.29
N ALA A 274 -7.34 -13.70 -4.57
CA ALA A 274 -6.33 -12.84 -5.15
C ALA A 274 -4.93 -13.18 -4.64
N TYR A 275 -3.95 -13.00 -5.51
CA TYR A 275 -2.54 -13.27 -5.28
C TYR A 275 -1.72 -12.46 -6.28
N LYS A 276 -0.45 -12.18 -5.97
CA LYS A 276 0.44 -11.36 -6.80
C LYS A 276 -0.17 -9.97 -7.11
N GLY A 277 -0.98 -9.46 -6.20
CA GLY A 277 -1.53 -8.12 -6.21
C GLY A 277 -0.80 -7.22 -5.22
N SER A 278 -1.11 -5.93 -5.26
CA SER A 278 -0.54 -4.92 -4.37
C SER A 278 -1.63 -4.32 -3.49
N ALA A 279 -1.25 -3.87 -2.30
CA ALA A 279 -2.15 -3.23 -1.35
C ALA A 279 -1.54 -1.94 -0.82
N ILE A 280 -2.38 -0.93 -0.59
CA ILE A 280 -1.99 0.35 0.03
C ILE A 280 -3.02 0.75 1.08
N TYR A 281 -2.56 1.26 2.23
CA TYR A 281 -3.40 1.71 3.32
C TYR A 281 -3.49 3.23 3.33
N ILE A 282 -4.71 3.77 3.19
CA ILE A 282 -4.97 5.20 3.08
C ILE A 282 -6.27 5.50 3.85
N GLY A 283 -6.20 6.40 4.83
CA GLY A 283 -7.40 6.95 5.47
C GLY A 283 -8.35 5.91 6.07
N ARG A 284 -7.84 4.88 6.76
CA ARG A 284 -8.61 3.74 7.33
C ARG A 284 -9.24 2.80 6.31
N SER A 285 -8.83 2.88 5.05
CA SER A 285 -9.18 1.94 4.01
C SER A 285 -7.93 1.30 3.40
N ILE A 286 -7.98 -0.01 3.18
CA ILE A 286 -6.97 -0.71 2.39
C ILE A 286 -7.51 -0.92 0.98
N TYR A 287 -6.73 -0.51 0.00
CA TYR A 287 -7.01 -0.70 -1.41
C TYR A 287 -6.17 -1.83 -1.95
N TYR A 288 -6.81 -2.93 -2.33
CA TYR A 288 -6.16 -4.11 -2.85
C TYR A 288 -6.42 -4.26 -4.36
N PHE A 289 -5.35 -4.27 -5.15
CA PHE A 289 -5.35 -4.38 -6.60
C PHE A 289 -5.00 -5.82 -7.00
N GLY A 290 -6.01 -6.62 -7.33
CA GLY A 290 -5.84 -8.05 -7.62
C GLY A 290 -5.40 -8.34 -9.05
N ASN A 291 -4.36 -9.16 -9.22
CA ASN A 291 -3.82 -9.52 -10.54
C ASN A 291 -4.82 -10.33 -11.40
N VAL A 292 -5.07 -11.59 -11.06
CA VAL A 292 -5.85 -12.48 -11.95
C VAL A 292 -7.35 -12.15 -11.97
N SER A 293 -7.92 -11.81 -10.82
CA SER A 293 -9.32 -11.38 -10.74
C SER A 293 -9.55 -10.01 -11.37
N LYS A 294 -8.49 -9.21 -11.54
CA LYS A 294 -8.53 -7.78 -11.89
C LYS A 294 -9.30 -6.90 -10.89
N ALA A 295 -9.97 -7.47 -9.90
CA ALA A 295 -10.79 -6.73 -8.96
C ALA A 295 -9.95 -5.75 -8.13
N ILE A 296 -10.42 -4.52 -8.04
CA ILE A 296 -9.95 -3.52 -7.08
C ILE A 296 -10.92 -3.57 -5.90
N GLN A 297 -10.43 -4.01 -4.75
CA GLN A 297 -11.24 -4.21 -3.56
C GLN A 297 -10.78 -3.25 -2.45
N ARG A 298 -11.74 -2.56 -1.84
CA ARG A 298 -11.53 -1.69 -0.69
C ARG A 298 -11.99 -2.40 0.58
N LEU A 299 -11.12 -2.45 1.57
CA LEU A 299 -11.41 -2.98 2.91
C LEU A 299 -11.51 -1.77 3.84
N ASP A 300 -12.66 -1.57 4.46
CA ASP A 300 -12.94 -0.44 5.34
C ASP A 300 -12.82 -0.88 6.80
N PHE A 301 -12.11 -0.11 7.62
CA PHE A 301 -11.86 -0.38 9.03
C PHE A 301 -12.47 0.67 9.95
N THR A 302 -12.78 0.27 11.18
CA THR A 302 -13.12 1.21 12.27
C THR A 302 -11.90 1.96 12.78
N GLU A 303 -12.11 2.93 13.67
CA GLU A 303 -11.04 3.62 14.41
C GLU A 303 -10.19 2.69 15.28
N THR A 304 -10.75 1.55 15.68
CA THR A 304 -10.05 0.52 16.44
C THR A 304 -9.43 -0.55 15.54
N GLU A 305 -9.41 -0.32 14.23
CA GLU A 305 -8.85 -1.20 13.20
C GLU A 305 -9.56 -2.56 13.12
N GLU A 306 -10.89 -2.54 13.26
CA GLU A 306 -11.76 -3.68 13.03
C GLU A 306 -12.34 -3.65 11.62
N LEU A 307 -12.23 -4.76 10.89
CA LEU A 307 -12.75 -4.87 9.53
C LEU A 307 -14.29 -4.75 9.51
N GLN A 308 -14.81 -3.73 8.84
CA GLN A 308 -16.24 -3.47 8.71
C GLN A 308 -16.81 -4.03 7.41
N LYS A 309 -16.14 -3.74 6.30
CA LYS A 309 -16.68 -4.02 4.96
C LYS A 309 -15.58 -4.32 3.98
N VAL A 310 -15.88 -5.21 3.03
CA VAL A 310 -15.10 -5.39 1.81
C VAL A 310 -16.01 -5.04 0.63
N ALA A 311 -15.58 -4.10 -0.20
CA ALA A 311 -16.30 -3.66 -1.38
C ALA A 311 -15.42 -3.80 -2.62
N GLN A 312 -15.98 -4.21 -3.75
CA GLN A 312 -15.30 -4.05 -5.04
C GLN A 312 -15.63 -2.65 -5.57
N ILE A 313 -14.60 -1.84 -5.79
CA ILE A 313 -14.74 -0.45 -6.27
C ILE A 313 -14.42 -0.33 -7.76
N GLY A 314 -13.87 -1.36 -8.39
CA GLY A 314 -13.58 -1.34 -9.81
C GLY A 314 -12.82 -2.57 -10.28
N ASN A 315 -12.27 -2.46 -11.48
CA ASN A 315 -11.35 -3.44 -12.03
C ASN A 315 -10.12 -2.75 -12.62
N GLN A 316 -8.98 -3.42 -12.54
CA GLN A 316 -7.80 -3.08 -13.30
C GLN A 316 -8.08 -3.30 -14.80
N PRO A 317 -7.58 -2.42 -15.70
CA PRO A 317 -7.71 -2.60 -17.14
C PRO A 317 -7.19 -3.96 -17.64
N SER A 318 -6.09 -4.43 -17.07
CA SER A 318 -5.44 -5.69 -17.43
C SER A 318 -5.00 -6.51 -16.20
N GLN A 319 -4.33 -7.63 -16.43
CA GLN A 319 -3.76 -8.47 -15.38
C GLN A 319 -2.41 -7.89 -14.93
N TYR A 320 -2.44 -6.99 -13.96
CA TYR A 320 -1.23 -6.37 -13.44
C TYR A 320 -0.63 -7.18 -12.28
N TYR A 321 0.60 -7.63 -12.51
CA TYR A 321 1.40 -8.36 -11.53
C TYR A 321 2.13 -7.36 -10.64
N LEU A 322 1.84 -7.39 -9.33
CA LEU A 322 2.45 -6.54 -8.29
C LEU A 322 2.63 -5.08 -8.75
N PRO A 323 1.56 -4.37 -9.18
CA PRO A 323 1.69 -3.00 -9.64
C PRO A 323 2.22 -2.11 -8.51
N VAL A 324 2.96 -1.06 -8.87
CA VAL A 324 3.37 -0.02 -7.94
C VAL A 324 2.13 0.81 -7.59
N LEU A 325 1.91 1.03 -6.30
CA LEU A 325 0.80 1.86 -5.81
C LEU A 325 1.36 3.07 -5.08
N PHE A 326 0.87 4.25 -5.42
CA PHE A 326 1.28 5.49 -4.77
C PHE A 326 0.09 6.42 -4.58
N GLN A 327 -0.13 6.87 -3.35
CA GLN A 327 -1.16 7.87 -3.08
C GLN A 327 -0.72 9.22 -3.66
N THR A 328 -1.60 9.87 -4.41
CA THR A 328 -1.34 11.16 -5.06
C THR A 328 -2.51 12.11 -4.89
N VAL A 329 -2.33 13.33 -5.39
CA VAL A 329 -3.40 14.29 -5.62
C VAL A 329 -4.16 13.96 -6.92
N PRO A 330 -5.35 14.55 -7.15
CA PRO A 330 -6.03 14.47 -8.43
C PRO A 330 -5.15 15.00 -9.57
N ASN A 331 -5.32 14.46 -10.77
CA ASN A 331 -4.63 14.89 -11.99
C ASN A 331 -3.10 14.75 -11.99
N TYR A 332 -2.53 13.93 -11.09
CA TYR A 332 -1.11 13.64 -11.09
C TYR A 332 -0.70 12.84 -12.33
N CYS A 333 0.19 13.41 -13.15
CA CYS A 333 0.70 12.80 -14.39
C CYS A 333 -0.36 12.52 -15.47
N ILE A 334 -1.48 13.27 -15.50
CA ILE A 334 -2.45 13.20 -16.61
C ILE A 334 -1.92 13.98 -17.83
#